data_AF-A0A4Y2NGU8-F1
#
_entry.id   AF-A0A4Y2NGU8-F1
#
_cell.length_a   1.000
_cell.length_b   1.000
_cell.length_c   1.000
_cell.angle_alpha   90.00
_cell.angle_beta   90.00
_cell.angle_gamma   90.00
#
_symmetry.space_group_name_H-M   'P 1'
#
loop_
_entity.id
_entity.type
_entity.pdbx_description
1 polymer ?
#
loop_
_entity_poly.entity_id
_entity_poly.type
_entity_poly.pdbx_seq_one_letter_code
_entity_poly.pdbx_strand_id
1 'polypeptide(L)'
;MSSELKTGALIIEGKTKRILEILNDPNNVLMVSKDRITAGDGAKANDMEGKAVISTATTAKVFEYLKEVGIKTHYIKKYDERSLIDDANHDPQWSDEQLICAELVVGGLKIGKTEVEIMHKTTATIFEVLEKAWATLGCSLIDMKVEYGVTTKGELVLADVIDSDSWRLWPEGDKRKMVDKQVYRNLKEVTPEDLEKVKKNFKWVSEQATKFLPQPKGQAVVLMGSPSDKEHCLKIKAECEKLGVPTTLRVTSAHKGPDSTVQVVSEYEGHQQPTVFIAVAGRSNGLGPVTSGISAAPVINCPPITPDWGREDIWSSLRMPSGIGCTTVLSPNAAALNAAQILGLTDHVIWSRLKAKQLNTWVDLRCADKCISA
;
A
#
# COMPACT_ATOMS: atom_id res chain seq x y z
N MET A 1 -18.79 23.17 11.06
CA MET A 1 -20.09 22.52 10.85
C MET A 1 -19.97 21.68 9.60
N SER A 2 -19.97 20.35 9.71
CA SER A 2 -20.02 19.47 8.54
C SER A 2 -21.38 19.66 7.87
N SER A 3 -21.43 20.10 6.62
CA SER A 3 -22.68 20.11 5.85
C SER A 3 -23.26 18.69 5.82
N GLU A 4 -24.48 18.53 6.31
CA GLU A 4 -25.22 17.26 6.29
C GLU A 4 -25.30 16.75 4.84
N LEU A 5 -24.95 15.49 4.60
CA LEU A 5 -24.94 14.89 3.27
C LEU A 5 -26.38 14.79 2.75
N LYS A 6 -26.65 15.31 1.54
CA LYS A 6 -27.98 15.23 0.94
C LYS A 6 -27.98 14.13 -0.11
N THR A 7 -28.63 13.00 0.19
CA THR A 7 -28.76 11.89 -0.76
C THR A 7 -29.83 12.16 -1.81
N GLY A 8 -29.55 11.80 -3.06
CA GLY A 8 -30.46 11.91 -4.19
C GLY A 8 -31.08 10.57 -4.59
N ALA A 9 -31.26 10.35 -5.89
CA ALA A 9 -31.91 9.16 -6.40
C ALA A 9 -31.08 7.88 -6.18
N LEU A 10 -31.77 6.73 -6.16
CA LEU A 10 -31.12 5.41 -6.26
C LEU A 10 -30.62 5.21 -7.68
N ILE A 11 -29.30 5.03 -7.82
CA ILE A 11 -28.64 4.80 -9.11
C ILE A 11 -28.70 3.31 -9.45
N ILE A 12 -28.29 2.46 -8.50
CA ILE A 12 -28.24 1.01 -8.70
C ILE A 12 -28.48 0.26 -7.38
N GLU A 13 -29.20 -0.85 -7.45
CA GLU A 13 -29.39 -1.76 -6.32
C GLU A 13 -28.95 -3.18 -6.69
N GLY A 14 -27.91 -3.64 -6.00
CA GLY A 14 -27.42 -5.01 -6.09
C GLY A 14 -27.92 -5.89 -4.94
N LYS A 15 -27.44 -7.14 -4.90
CA LYS A 15 -27.84 -8.14 -3.89
C LYS A 15 -27.48 -7.72 -2.46
N THR A 16 -26.33 -7.06 -2.29
CA THR A 16 -25.72 -6.74 -0.98
C THR A 16 -25.48 -5.24 -0.78
N LYS A 17 -25.71 -4.40 -1.79
CA LYS A 17 -25.40 -2.96 -1.76
C LYS A 17 -26.40 -2.12 -2.57
N ARG A 18 -26.54 -0.85 -2.22
CA ARG A 18 -27.27 0.18 -2.97
C ARG A 18 -26.35 1.37 -3.21
N ILE A 19 -26.48 2.02 -4.36
CA ILE A 19 -25.71 3.23 -4.68
C ILE A 19 -26.70 4.38 -4.90
N LEU A 20 -26.49 5.48 -4.19
CA LEU A 20 -27.33 6.67 -4.17
C LEU A 20 -26.52 7.89 -4.64
N GLU A 21 -27.17 8.84 -5.31
CA GLU A 21 -26.55 10.13 -5.63
C GLU A 21 -26.23 10.93 -4.37
N ILE A 22 -25.23 11.82 -4.44
CA ILE A 22 -24.98 12.85 -3.44
C ILE A 22 -25.28 14.22 -4.07
N LEU A 23 -26.42 14.82 -3.71
CA LEU A 23 -26.93 16.06 -4.33
C LEU A 23 -25.99 17.25 -4.14
N ASN A 24 -25.25 17.28 -3.02
CA ASN A 24 -24.28 18.33 -2.72
C ASN A 24 -22.83 17.97 -3.13
N ASP A 25 -22.63 16.83 -3.79
CA ASP A 25 -21.34 16.40 -4.33
C ASP A 25 -21.55 15.51 -5.56
N PRO A 26 -21.90 16.10 -6.72
CA PRO A 26 -22.36 15.37 -7.90
C PRO A 26 -21.28 14.50 -8.57
N ASN A 27 -20.02 14.60 -8.14
CA ASN A 27 -18.94 13.76 -8.66
C ASN A 27 -18.81 12.41 -7.93
N ASN A 28 -19.59 12.22 -6.86
CA ASN A 28 -19.45 11.12 -5.92
C ASN A 28 -20.81 10.48 -5.62
N VAL A 29 -20.82 9.17 -5.30
CA VAL A 29 -22.06 8.46 -4.95
C VAL A 29 -21.93 7.77 -3.60
N LEU A 30 -23.03 7.63 -2.88
CA LEU A 30 -23.08 6.95 -1.59
C LEU A 30 -23.44 5.48 -1.79
N MET A 31 -22.50 4.59 -1.52
CA MET A 31 -22.73 3.16 -1.46
C MET A 31 -23.13 2.71 -0.04
N VAL A 32 -24.29 2.09 0.07
CA VAL A 32 -24.90 1.61 1.32
C VAL A 32 -24.97 0.09 1.31
N SER A 33 -24.26 -0.55 2.25
CA SER A 33 -24.30 -2.01 2.45
C SER A 33 -25.64 -2.47 3.02
N LYS A 34 -26.07 -3.68 2.64
CA LYS A 34 -27.30 -4.35 3.15
C LYS A 34 -26.94 -5.47 4.12
N ASP A 35 -27.82 -5.72 5.09
CA ASP A 35 -27.71 -6.82 6.06
C ASP A 35 -28.11 -8.17 5.43
N ARG A 36 -27.46 -8.52 4.31
CA ARG A 36 -27.81 -9.69 3.50
C ARG A 36 -26.56 -10.45 3.07
N ILE A 37 -26.62 -11.78 3.17
CA ILE A 37 -25.60 -12.69 2.63
C ILE A 37 -26.20 -13.54 1.51
N THR A 38 -25.44 -13.80 0.45
CA THR A 38 -25.92 -14.54 -0.73
C THR A 38 -24.84 -15.47 -1.29
N ALA A 39 -25.21 -16.63 -1.85
CA ALA A 39 -24.29 -17.55 -2.53
C ALA A 39 -24.97 -18.21 -3.75
N GLY A 40 -24.15 -18.69 -4.71
CA GLY A 40 -24.64 -19.32 -5.95
C GLY A 40 -25.54 -18.39 -6.76
N ASP A 41 -25.04 -17.18 -7.06
CA ASP A 41 -25.80 -16.12 -7.73
C ASP A 41 -27.14 -15.75 -7.10
N GLY A 42 -27.28 -15.94 -5.80
CA GLY A 42 -28.48 -15.58 -5.04
C GLY A 42 -29.48 -16.72 -4.90
N ALA A 43 -29.17 -17.92 -5.43
CA ALA A 43 -29.95 -19.13 -5.16
C ALA A 43 -30.02 -19.45 -3.66
N LYS A 44 -28.96 -19.12 -2.91
CA LYS A 44 -28.94 -19.12 -1.45
C LYS A 44 -28.86 -17.68 -0.96
N ALA A 45 -29.79 -17.27 -0.10
CA ALA A 45 -29.80 -15.93 0.48
C ALA A 45 -30.41 -15.95 1.88
N ASN A 46 -29.82 -15.20 2.80
CA ASN A 46 -30.33 -15.02 4.16
C ASN A 46 -30.11 -13.57 4.60
N ASP A 47 -31.02 -13.08 5.44
CA ASP A 47 -30.80 -11.85 6.19
C ASP A 47 -29.82 -12.14 7.33
N MET A 48 -28.88 -11.22 7.54
CA MET A 48 -27.84 -11.33 8.56
C MET A 48 -27.62 -9.94 9.15
N GLU A 49 -28.39 -9.64 10.19
CA GLU A 49 -28.35 -8.34 10.88
C GLU A 49 -26.92 -8.01 11.34
N GLY A 50 -26.47 -6.78 11.06
CA GLY A 50 -25.14 -6.30 11.41
C GLY A 50 -24.05 -6.64 10.39
N LYS A 51 -24.32 -7.49 9.39
CA LYS A 51 -23.36 -7.76 8.30
C LYS A 51 -23.00 -6.49 7.55
N ALA A 52 -23.95 -5.58 7.31
CA ALA A 52 -23.70 -4.33 6.60
C ALA A 52 -22.58 -3.52 7.26
N VAL A 53 -22.67 -3.39 8.59
CA VAL A 53 -21.68 -2.66 9.39
C VAL A 53 -20.31 -3.32 9.34
N ILE A 54 -20.26 -4.65 9.49
CA ILE A 54 -19.01 -5.41 9.45
C ILE A 54 -18.36 -5.34 8.06
N SER A 55 -19.15 -5.44 7.00
CA SER A 55 -18.68 -5.37 5.61
C SER A 55 -18.12 -3.98 5.32
N THR A 56 -18.87 -2.92 5.64
CA THR A 56 -18.42 -1.54 5.47
C THR A 56 -17.18 -1.22 6.30
N ALA A 57 -17.08 -1.71 7.53
CA ALA A 57 -15.90 -1.53 8.36
C ALA A 57 -14.65 -2.25 7.78
N THR A 58 -14.82 -3.48 7.29
CA THR A 58 -13.75 -4.25 6.65
C THR A 58 -13.27 -3.55 5.39
N THR A 59 -14.20 -3.22 4.48
CA THR A 59 -13.92 -2.54 3.21
C THR A 59 -13.22 -1.21 3.44
N ALA A 60 -13.69 -0.39 4.39
CA ALA A 60 -13.05 0.88 4.74
C ALA A 60 -11.59 0.68 5.18
N LYS A 61 -11.31 -0.31 6.03
CA LYS A 61 -9.93 -0.57 6.50
C LYS A 61 -9.03 -1.10 5.41
N VAL A 62 -9.54 -1.96 4.53
CA VAL A 62 -8.80 -2.46 3.37
C VAL A 62 -8.46 -1.31 2.42
N PHE A 63 -9.43 -0.46 2.06
CA PHE A 63 -9.19 0.66 1.16
C PHE A 63 -8.33 1.77 1.79
N GLU A 64 -8.48 2.06 3.08
CA GLU A 64 -7.57 2.95 3.80
C GLU A 64 -6.12 2.46 3.70
N TYR A 65 -5.90 1.15 3.92
CA TYR A 65 -4.59 0.54 3.76
C TYR A 65 -4.08 0.63 2.31
N LEU A 66 -4.87 0.23 1.31
CA LEU A 66 -4.48 0.26 -0.10
C LEU A 66 -4.14 1.69 -0.58
N LYS A 67 -4.93 2.68 -0.17
CA LYS A 67 -4.69 4.10 -0.44
C LYS A 67 -3.42 4.60 0.22
N GLU A 68 -3.20 4.26 1.49
CA GLU A 68 -2.01 4.66 2.26
C GLU A 68 -0.72 4.06 1.69
N VAL A 69 -0.78 2.87 1.09
CA VAL A 69 0.37 2.28 0.39
C VAL A 69 0.54 2.77 -1.05
N GLY A 70 -0.41 3.54 -1.58
CA GLY A 70 -0.31 4.21 -2.88
C GLY A 70 -0.99 3.49 -4.06
N ILE A 71 -1.91 2.56 -3.81
CA ILE A 71 -2.78 1.99 -4.84
C ILE A 71 -3.93 2.98 -5.11
N LYS A 72 -4.21 3.25 -6.41
CA LYS A 72 -5.35 4.10 -6.80
C LYS A 72 -6.67 3.36 -6.57
N THR A 73 -7.56 3.96 -5.78
CA THR A 73 -8.86 3.40 -5.38
C THR A 73 -9.94 4.46 -5.53
N HIS A 74 -11.17 4.07 -5.85
CA HIS A 74 -12.34 4.96 -5.80
C HIS A 74 -12.63 5.49 -4.39
N TYR A 75 -12.24 4.75 -3.35
CA TYR A 75 -12.62 5.02 -1.97
C TYR A 75 -12.14 6.40 -1.49
N ILE A 76 -13.10 7.24 -1.09
CA ILE A 76 -12.83 8.56 -0.53
C ILE A 76 -12.68 8.48 0.99
N LYS A 77 -13.76 8.07 1.66
CA LYS A 77 -13.87 7.91 3.12
C LYS A 77 -15.13 7.11 3.48
N LYS A 78 -15.14 6.54 4.67
CA LYS A 78 -16.34 6.05 5.35
C LYS A 78 -17.27 7.23 5.66
N TYR A 79 -18.55 7.11 5.34
CA TYR A 79 -19.56 8.13 5.66
C TYR A 79 -20.22 7.87 7.00
N ASP A 80 -20.73 6.66 7.20
CA ASP A 80 -21.35 6.19 8.44
C ASP A 80 -21.05 4.69 8.66
N GLU A 81 -21.69 4.07 9.65
CA GLU A 81 -21.46 2.66 9.98
C GLU A 81 -21.75 1.69 8.84
N ARG A 82 -22.64 2.03 7.90
CA ARG A 82 -23.14 1.15 6.84
C ARG A 82 -22.80 1.62 5.44
N SER A 83 -22.29 2.85 5.28
CA SER A 83 -22.13 3.49 3.98
C SER A 83 -20.71 4.04 3.73
N LEU A 84 -20.28 3.94 2.49
CA LEU A 84 -19.03 4.50 1.94
C LEU A 84 -19.30 5.25 0.64
N ILE A 85 -18.37 6.04 0.13
CA ILE A 85 -18.55 6.80 -1.14
C ILE A 85 -17.83 6.05 -2.27
N ASP A 86 -18.53 5.72 -3.36
CA ASP A 86 -18.11 4.83 -4.48
C ASP A 86 -18.40 5.41 -5.89
N ASP A 87 -18.18 4.66 -6.98
CA ASP A 87 -18.67 4.79 -8.36
C ASP A 87 -19.48 3.52 -8.78
N ALA A 88 -20.19 3.51 -9.92
CA ALA A 88 -21.24 2.50 -10.21
C ALA A 88 -21.02 1.63 -11.47
N ASN A 89 -20.95 0.28 -11.34
CA ASN A 89 -21.45 -0.74 -12.30
C ASN A 89 -21.30 -2.22 -11.81
N HIS A 90 -21.76 -3.22 -12.59
CA HIS A 90 -21.89 -4.66 -12.23
C HIS A 90 -21.43 -5.64 -13.34
N ASP A 91 -20.96 -6.85 -13.00
CA ASP A 91 -20.25 -7.76 -13.93
C ASP A 91 -20.70 -9.24 -14.02
N PRO A 92 -20.70 -9.82 -15.24
CA PRO A 92 -20.48 -11.25 -15.54
C PRO A 92 -19.01 -11.58 -15.92
N GLN A 93 -18.60 -12.86 -15.93
CA GLN A 93 -17.20 -13.30 -16.19
C GLN A 93 -16.82 -13.29 -17.68
N TRP A 94 -15.67 -12.69 -18.02
CA TRP A 94 -15.17 -12.51 -19.39
C TRP A 94 -13.71 -12.96 -19.53
N SER A 95 -13.32 -13.41 -20.72
CA SER A 95 -11.90 -13.57 -21.12
C SER A 95 -11.30 -12.26 -21.63
N ASP A 96 -9.96 -12.18 -21.67
CA ASP A 96 -9.24 -10.99 -22.15
C ASP A 96 -9.63 -10.63 -23.59
N GLU A 97 -9.74 -11.62 -24.47
CA GLU A 97 -10.15 -11.43 -25.86
C GLU A 97 -11.59 -10.94 -25.95
N GLN A 98 -12.51 -11.49 -25.13
CA GLN A 98 -13.89 -11.00 -25.06
C GLN A 98 -13.94 -9.55 -24.60
N LEU A 99 -13.12 -9.18 -23.61
CA LEU A 99 -13.07 -7.83 -23.05
C LEU A 99 -12.55 -6.80 -24.04
N ILE A 100 -11.48 -7.14 -24.77
CA ILE A 100 -10.91 -6.28 -25.80
C ILE A 100 -11.87 -6.17 -27.00
N CYS A 101 -12.43 -7.29 -27.46
CA CYS A 101 -13.32 -7.32 -28.62
C CYS A 101 -14.67 -6.65 -28.37
N ALA A 102 -15.12 -6.54 -27.12
CA ALA A 102 -16.36 -5.83 -26.81
C ALA A 102 -16.26 -4.31 -26.96
N GLU A 103 -15.04 -3.77 -27.10
CA GLU A 103 -14.80 -2.33 -27.26
C GLU A 103 -15.51 -1.46 -26.22
N LEU A 104 -15.56 -1.94 -24.97
CA LEU A 104 -16.27 -1.25 -23.89
C LEU A 104 -15.72 0.16 -23.71
N VAL A 105 -16.62 1.15 -23.63
CA VAL A 105 -16.29 2.52 -23.26
C VAL A 105 -16.94 2.81 -21.92
N VAL A 106 -16.14 2.94 -20.88
CA VAL A 106 -16.60 3.20 -19.51
C VAL A 106 -16.02 4.54 -19.07
N GLY A 107 -16.87 5.47 -18.62
CA GLY A 107 -16.40 6.81 -18.21
C GLY A 107 -15.64 7.58 -19.31
N GLY A 108 -15.92 7.30 -20.59
CA GLY A 108 -15.20 7.87 -21.74
C GLY A 108 -13.86 7.19 -22.07
N LEU A 109 -13.40 6.23 -21.28
CA LEU A 109 -12.20 5.43 -21.55
C LEU A 109 -12.57 4.17 -22.32
N LYS A 110 -11.99 3.99 -23.51
CA LYS A 110 -12.06 2.71 -24.24
C LYS A 110 -11.16 1.69 -23.54
N ILE A 111 -11.76 0.59 -23.08
CA ILE A 111 -11.06 -0.54 -22.46
C ILE A 111 -10.40 -1.36 -23.56
N GLY A 112 -9.14 -1.04 -23.85
CA GLY A 112 -8.31 -1.76 -24.80
C GLY A 112 -7.28 -2.65 -24.12
N LYS A 113 -6.34 -3.19 -24.91
CA LYS A 113 -5.26 -4.05 -24.42
C LYS A 113 -4.47 -3.43 -23.25
N THR A 114 -4.11 -2.14 -23.36
CA THR A 114 -3.36 -1.43 -22.31
C THR A 114 -4.12 -1.39 -20.99
N GLU A 115 -5.42 -1.10 -21.01
CA GLU A 115 -6.27 -1.06 -19.82
C GLU A 115 -6.39 -2.44 -19.17
N VAL A 116 -6.56 -3.49 -19.98
CA VAL A 116 -6.62 -4.89 -19.50
C VAL A 116 -5.29 -5.32 -18.85
N GLU A 117 -4.14 -5.00 -19.47
CA GLU A 117 -2.83 -5.27 -18.87
C GLU A 117 -2.64 -4.53 -17.54
N ILE A 118 -3.13 -3.28 -17.44
CA ILE A 118 -3.11 -2.49 -16.20
C ILE A 118 -3.97 -3.15 -15.12
N MET A 119 -5.20 -3.60 -15.45
CA MET A 119 -6.07 -4.29 -14.50
C MET A 119 -5.42 -5.56 -13.96
N HIS A 120 -4.84 -6.40 -14.83
CA HIS A 120 -4.16 -7.64 -14.41
C HIS A 120 -2.99 -7.37 -13.46
N LYS A 121 -2.10 -6.45 -13.83
CA LYS A 121 -0.93 -6.14 -13.00
C LYS A 121 -1.33 -5.48 -11.67
N THR A 122 -2.35 -4.63 -11.70
CA THR A 122 -2.90 -3.99 -10.51
C THR A 122 -3.54 -5.03 -9.59
N THR A 123 -4.31 -5.98 -10.14
CA THR A 123 -4.94 -7.08 -9.38
C THR A 123 -3.89 -7.94 -8.67
N ALA A 124 -2.85 -8.36 -9.40
CA ALA A 124 -1.75 -9.13 -8.83
C ALA A 124 -1.04 -8.34 -7.71
N THR A 125 -0.78 -7.05 -7.91
CA THR A 125 -0.14 -6.21 -6.89
C THR A 125 -1.02 -6.05 -5.65
N ILE A 126 -2.34 -5.84 -5.81
CA ILE A 126 -3.30 -5.76 -4.71
C ILE A 126 -3.30 -7.07 -3.91
N PHE A 127 -3.34 -8.21 -4.60
CA PHE A 127 -3.29 -9.52 -3.96
C PHE A 127 -2.00 -9.68 -3.14
N GLU A 128 -0.84 -9.37 -3.73
CA GLU A 128 0.47 -9.46 -3.06
C GLU A 128 0.55 -8.60 -1.79
N VAL A 129 0.05 -7.35 -1.82
CA VAL A 129 0.10 -6.47 -0.63
C VAL A 129 -0.87 -6.92 0.47
N LEU A 130 -2.07 -7.38 0.11
CA LEU A 130 -3.02 -7.92 1.08
C LEU A 130 -2.54 -9.26 1.66
N GLU A 131 -1.95 -10.12 0.84
CA GLU A 131 -1.33 -11.37 1.28
C GLU A 131 -0.24 -11.09 2.31
N LYS A 132 0.66 -10.13 2.02
CA LYS A 132 1.73 -9.74 2.93
C LYS A 132 1.18 -9.18 4.26
N ALA A 133 0.14 -8.34 4.20
CA ALA A 133 -0.52 -7.80 5.38
C ALA A 133 -1.15 -8.91 6.24
N TRP A 134 -1.90 -9.81 5.63
CA TRP A 134 -2.52 -10.95 6.32
C TRP A 134 -1.50 -11.92 6.91
N ALA A 135 -0.37 -12.14 6.24
CA ALA A 135 0.70 -12.99 6.75
C ALA A 135 1.28 -12.45 8.08
N THR A 136 1.34 -11.12 8.26
CA THR A 136 1.77 -10.52 9.55
C THR A 136 0.81 -10.81 10.70
N LEU A 137 -0.43 -11.16 10.38
CA LEU A 137 -1.49 -11.53 11.33
C LEU A 137 -1.68 -13.05 11.40
N GLY A 138 -0.74 -13.83 10.88
CA GLY A 138 -0.78 -15.29 10.90
C GLY A 138 -1.87 -15.89 10.01
N CYS A 139 -2.27 -15.20 8.93
CA CYS A 139 -3.28 -15.67 7.99
C CYS A 139 -2.70 -15.84 6.58
N SER A 140 -3.17 -16.86 5.86
CA SER A 140 -2.90 -17.05 4.44
C SER A 140 -4.08 -16.56 3.61
N LEU A 141 -3.84 -15.58 2.74
CA LEU A 141 -4.77 -15.16 1.70
C LEU A 141 -4.62 -16.13 0.51
N ILE A 142 -5.71 -16.76 0.07
CA ILE A 142 -5.64 -17.85 -0.91
C ILE A 142 -5.98 -17.37 -2.31
N ASP A 143 -7.04 -16.58 -2.42
CA ASP A 143 -7.51 -15.95 -3.65
C ASP A 143 -8.39 -14.75 -3.30
N MET A 144 -8.61 -13.87 -4.29
CA MET A 144 -9.52 -12.75 -4.16
C MET A 144 -10.18 -12.38 -5.50
N LYS A 145 -11.30 -11.66 -5.40
CA LYS A 145 -11.99 -11.01 -6.51
C LYS A 145 -12.01 -9.50 -6.27
N VAL A 146 -11.76 -8.73 -7.32
CA VAL A 146 -11.89 -7.26 -7.33
C VAL A 146 -12.67 -6.82 -8.56
N GLU A 147 -13.20 -5.61 -8.51
CA GLU A 147 -13.86 -4.94 -9.63
C GLU A 147 -13.14 -3.60 -9.90
N TYR A 148 -13.18 -3.14 -11.15
CA TYR A 148 -12.55 -1.89 -11.58
C TYR A 148 -13.59 -0.92 -12.11
N GLY A 149 -13.34 0.37 -11.88
CA GLY A 149 -14.15 1.48 -12.33
C GLY A 149 -13.33 2.48 -13.12
N VAL A 150 -14.01 3.35 -13.86
CA VAL A 150 -13.39 4.51 -14.51
C VAL A 150 -14.01 5.77 -13.92
N THR A 151 -13.17 6.61 -13.32
CA THR A 151 -13.60 7.88 -12.73
C THR A 151 -14.11 8.85 -13.80
N THR A 152 -14.81 9.91 -13.39
CA THR A 152 -15.25 11.00 -14.29
C THR A 152 -14.11 11.71 -15.03
N LYS A 153 -12.86 11.50 -14.61
CA LYS A 153 -11.65 12.02 -15.26
C LYS A 153 -11.05 11.04 -16.28
N GLY A 154 -11.65 9.87 -16.49
CA GLY A 154 -11.14 8.83 -17.37
C GLY A 154 -10.00 8.00 -16.75
N GLU A 155 -9.80 8.05 -15.42
CA GLU A 155 -8.79 7.23 -14.75
C GLU A 155 -9.37 5.89 -14.32
N LEU A 156 -8.69 4.80 -14.70
CA LEU A 156 -8.97 3.43 -14.23
C LEU A 156 -8.55 3.28 -12.76
N VAL A 157 -9.47 2.81 -11.91
CA VAL A 157 -9.25 2.66 -10.45
C VAL A 157 -9.85 1.37 -9.92
N LEU A 158 -9.31 0.86 -8.80
CA LEU A 158 -9.95 -0.23 -8.05
C LEU A 158 -11.30 0.26 -7.49
N ALA A 159 -12.40 -0.44 -7.80
CA ALA A 159 -13.79 -0.12 -7.48
C ALA A 159 -14.41 -1.09 -6.45
N ASP A 160 -15.70 -0.90 -6.14
CA ASP A 160 -16.55 -1.83 -5.37
C ASP A 160 -16.10 -2.07 -3.91
N VAL A 161 -16.13 -3.33 -3.44
CA VAL A 161 -15.87 -3.70 -2.05
C VAL A 161 -14.87 -4.84 -1.96
N ILE A 162 -14.00 -4.74 -0.96
CA ILE A 162 -13.16 -5.85 -0.53
C ILE A 162 -13.52 -6.17 0.91
N ASP A 163 -14.41 -7.15 1.10
CA ASP A 163 -14.84 -7.66 2.39
C ASP A 163 -14.62 -9.20 2.48
N SER A 164 -15.20 -9.84 3.51
CA SER A 164 -15.09 -11.29 3.71
C SER A 164 -15.81 -12.13 2.64
N ASP A 165 -16.54 -11.50 1.72
CA ASP A 165 -17.14 -12.14 0.55
C ASP A 165 -16.14 -12.22 -0.63
N SER A 166 -15.18 -11.30 -0.67
CA SER A 166 -14.27 -11.04 -1.79
C SER A 166 -13.03 -11.95 -1.82
N TRP A 167 -12.69 -12.64 -0.71
CA TRP A 167 -11.50 -13.49 -0.62
C TRP A 167 -11.75 -14.85 0.02
N ARG A 168 -10.73 -15.70 -0.03
CA ARG A 168 -10.56 -16.86 0.87
C ARG A 168 -9.40 -16.62 1.83
N LEU A 169 -9.66 -16.79 3.13
CA LEU A 169 -8.71 -16.43 4.19
C LEU A 169 -8.61 -17.54 5.24
N TRP A 170 -7.41 -18.10 5.38
CA TRP A 170 -7.14 -19.25 6.25
C TRP A 170 -6.15 -18.87 7.36
N PRO A 171 -6.62 -18.78 8.62
CA PRO A 171 -5.72 -18.65 9.77
C PRO A 171 -4.72 -19.82 9.81
N GLU A 172 -3.45 -19.48 10.02
CA GLU A 172 -2.31 -20.41 10.04
C GLU A 172 -2.16 -21.23 8.74
N GLY A 173 -2.77 -20.80 7.64
CA GLY A 173 -2.81 -21.57 6.39
C GLY A 173 -3.71 -22.82 6.45
N ASP A 174 -4.48 -23.01 7.52
CA ASP A 174 -5.35 -24.18 7.67
C ASP A 174 -6.74 -23.91 7.10
N LYS A 175 -7.06 -24.56 5.97
CA LYS A 175 -8.39 -24.50 5.34
C LYS A 175 -9.53 -24.82 6.31
N ARG A 176 -9.32 -25.66 7.33
CA ARG A 176 -10.35 -26.01 8.32
C ARG A 176 -10.72 -24.83 9.23
N LYS A 177 -9.83 -23.84 9.35
CA LYS A 177 -10.01 -22.61 10.12
C LYS A 177 -10.55 -21.45 9.28
N MET A 178 -10.97 -21.68 8.03
CA MET A 178 -11.44 -20.62 7.13
C MET A 178 -12.45 -19.68 7.80
N VAL A 179 -12.26 -18.38 7.59
CA VAL A 179 -13.08 -17.31 8.20
C VAL A 179 -13.86 -16.49 7.19
N ASP A 180 -13.73 -16.82 5.90
CA ASP A 180 -14.41 -16.14 4.80
C ASP A 180 -15.79 -16.75 4.47
N LYS A 181 -16.46 -16.16 3.47
CA LYS A 181 -17.78 -16.58 3.00
C LYS A 181 -17.86 -18.04 2.53
N GLN A 182 -16.74 -18.71 2.23
CA GLN A 182 -16.72 -20.13 1.90
C GLN A 182 -17.34 -20.98 3.02
N VAL A 183 -17.29 -20.55 4.28
CA VAL A 183 -18.02 -21.21 5.39
C VAL A 183 -19.50 -21.28 5.07
N TYR A 184 -20.12 -20.16 4.72
CA TYR A 184 -21.54 -20.07 4.36
C TYR A 184 -21.87 -20.83 3.06
N ARG A 185 -20.96 -20.80 2.07
CA ARG A 185 -21.12 -21.55 0.81
C ARG A 185 -21.22 -23.06 1.06
N ASN A 186 -20.40 -23.58 1.98
CA ASN A 186 -20.29 -25.02 2.27
C ASN A 186 -21.48 -25.62 3.04
N LEU A 187 -22.32 -24.78 3.66
CA LEU A 187 -23.51 -25.24 4.39
C LEU A 187 -24.53 -25.87 3.44
N LYS A 188 -25.03 -27.06 3.75
CA LYS A 188 -26.11 -27.69 2.97
C LYS A 188 -27.46 -27.04 3.30
N GLU A 189 -27.72 -26.89 4.58
CA GLU A 189 -28.85 -26.15 5.15
C GLU A 189 -28.29 -25.05 6.04
N VAL A 190 -29.01 -23.93 6.16
CA VAL A 190 -28.57 -22.76 6.91
C VAL A 190 -29.43 -22.62 8.15
N THR A 191 -28.86 -22.85 9.33
CA THR A 191 -29.54 -22.58 10.60
C THR A 191 -29.18 -21.20 11.15
N PRO A 192 -29.95 -20.66 12.12
CA PRO A 192 -29.58 -19.43 12.82
C PRO A 192 -28.19 -19.50 13.50
N GLU A 193 -27.83 -20.64 14.07
CA GLU A 193 -26.51 -20.85 14.71
C GLU A 193 -25.36 -20.78 13.70
N ASP A 194 -25.57 -21.31 12.49
CA ASP A 194 -24.59 -21.21 11.42
C ASP A 194 -24.38 -19.77 10.96
N LEU A 195 -25.45 -18.99 10.84
CA LEU A 195 -25.37 -17.56 10.49
C LEU A 195 -24.61 -16.77 11.55
N GLU A 196 -24.85 -17.05 12.84
CA GLU A 196 -24.10 -16.43 13.93
C GLU A 196 -22.62 -16.83 13.93
N LYS A 197 -22.28 -18.06 13.56
CA LYS A 197 -20.88 -18.48 13.38
C LYS A 197 -20.21 -17.71 12.23
N VAL A 198 -20.87 -17.59 11.07
CA VAL A 198 -20.35 -16.83 9.93
C VAL A 198 -20.16 -15.36 10.30
N LYS A 199 -21.13 -14.77 11.01
CA LYS A 199 -21.06 -13.40 11.50
C LYS A 199 -19.90 -13.18 12.46
N LYS A 200 -19.65 -14.12 13.39
CA LYS A 200 -18.47 -14.08 14.29
C LYS A 200 -17.16 -14.10 13.50
N ASN A 201 -17.06 -14.93 12.46
CA ASN A 201 -15.89 -14.96 11.60
C ASN A 201 -15.68 -13.61 10.89
N PHE A 202 -16.73 -13.03 10.32
CA PHE A 202 -16.64 -11.75 9.62
C PHE A 202 -16.25 -10.62 10.58
N LYS A 203 -16.81 -10.62 11.79
CA LYS A 203 -16.43 -9.67 12.84
C LYS A 203 -14.95 -9.79 13.21
N TRP A 204 -14.45 -11.02 13.39
CA TRP A 204 -13.04 -11.26 13.66
C TRP A 204 -12.14 -10.73 12.52
N VAL A 205 -12.52 -10.97 11.26
CA VAL A 205 -11.81 -10.43 10.09
C VAL A 205 -11.78 -8.90 10.11
N SER A 206 -12.92 -8.26 10.37
CA SER A 206 -13.02 -6.81 10.47
C SER A 206 -12.13 -6.25 11.59
N GLU A 207 -12.05 -6.92 12.74
CA GLU A 207 -11.17 -6.53 13.84
C GLU A 207 -9.69 -6.68 13.47
N GLN A 208 -9.30 -7.76 12.77
CA GLN A 208 -7.93 -7.94 12.30
C GLN A 208 -7.53 -6.89 11.24
N ALA A 209 -8.44 -6.53 10.32
CA ALA A 209 -8.17 -5.54 9.28
C ALA A 209 -7.78 -4.16 9.86
N THR A 210 -8.19 -3.83 11.09
CA THR A 210 -7.76 -2.60 11.78
C THR A 210 -6.25 -2.53 12.03
N LYS A 211 -5.55 -3.68 11.98
CA LYS A 211 -4.11 -3.81 12.26
C LYS A 211 -3.24 -3.75 11.00
N PHE A 212 -3.81 -3.50 9.83
CA PHE A 212 -3.06 -3.43 8.57
C PHE A 212 -2.06 -2.28 8.50
N LEU A 213 -2.30 -1.21 9.28
CA LEU A 213 -1.44 -0.04 9.37
C LEU A 213 -0.83 0.10 10.77
N PRO A 214 0.13 -0.76 11.16
CA PRO A 214 0.86 -0.59 12.41
C PRO A 214 1.81 0.63 12.33
N GLN A 215 2.34 1.04 13.48
CA GLN A 215 3.40 2.04 13.51
C GLN A 215 4.69 1.48 12.86
N PRO A 216 5.47 2.33 12.16
CA PRO A 216 6.73 1.90 11.55
C PRO A 216 7.67 1.32 12.60
N LYS A 217 8.25 0.16 12.30
CA LYS A 217 9.18 -0.50 13.23
C LYS A 217 10.61 0.00 13.11
N GLY A 218 11.00 0.43 11.91
CA GLY A 218 12.36 0.90 11.61
C GLY A 218 12.42 2.38 11.28
N GLN A 219 13.65 2.92 11.22
CA GLN A 219 13.94 4.31 10.92
C GLN A 219 15.18 4.46 10.03
N ALA A 220 15.28 5.63 9.38
CA ALA A 220 16.51 6.05 8.72
C ALA A 220 17.13 7.24 9.47
N VAL A 221 18.46 7.25 9.58
CA VAL A 221 19.22 8.36 10.18
C VAL A 221 20.20 8.87 9.14
N VAL A 222 19.97 10.09 8.66
CA VAL A 222 20.85 10.75 7.70
C VAL A 222 21.90 11.54 8.48
N LEU A 223 23.15 11.12 8.38
CA LEU A 223 24.31 11.76 8.98
C LEU A 223 24.97 12.66 7.94
N MET A 224 25.00 13.97 8.17
CA MET A 224 25.68 14.91 7.27
C MET A 224 26.97 15.47 7.88
N GLY A 225 28.05 15.44 7.10
CA GLY A 225 29.37 15.95 7.51
C GLY A 225 29.45 17.47 7.66
N SER A 226 28.55 18.19 6.99
CA SER A 226 28.48 19.63 6.93
C SER A 226 27.04 20.13 6.82
N PRO A 227 26.67 21.24 7.49
CA PRO A 227 25.36 21.88 7.29
C PRO A 227 25.11 22.34 5.84
N SER A 228 26.16 22.53 5.03
CA SER A 228 26.03 22.88 3.61
C SER A 228 25.26 21.83 2.80
N ASP A 229 25.28 20.57 3.24
CA ASP A 229 24.70 19.45 2.49
C ASP A 229 23.22 19.23 2.85
N LYS A 230 22.61 20.16 3.60
CA LYS A 230 21.25 20.06 4.13
C LYS A 230 20.20 19.86 3.04
N GLU A 231 20.31 20.56 1.91
CA GLU A 231 19.32 20.42 0.82
C GLU A 231 19.32 19.00 0.24
N HIS A 232 20.51 18.40 0.07
CA HIS A 232 20.65 17.02 -0.37
C HIS A 232 20.02 16.05 0.63
N CYS A 233 20.26 16.26 1.93
CA CYS A 233 19.69 15.43 3.00
C CYS A 233 18.16 15.57 3.11
N LEU A 234 17.62 16.76 2.87
CA LEU A 234 16.17 16.98 2.85
C LEU A 234 15.48 16.22 1.71
N LYS A 235 16.14 16.06 0.56
CA LYS A 235 15.62 15.22 -0.54
C LYS A 235 15.54 13.75 -0.13
N ILE A 236 16.56 13.22 0.55
CA ILE A 236 16.56 11.86 1.11
C ILE A 236 15.40 11.71 2.10
N LYS A 237 15.31 12.62 3.07
CA LYS A 237 14.26 12.60 4.09
C LYS A 237 12.86 12.63 3.49
N ALA A 238 12.60 13.55 2.55
CA ALA A 238 11.30 13.67 1.92
C ALA A 238 10.89 12.39 1.17
N GLU A 239 11.84 11.71 0.52
CA GLU A 239 11.53 10.44 -0.16
C GLU A 239 11.36 9.27 0.83
N CYS A 240 12.15 9.20 1.89
CA CYS A 240 11.95 8.22 2.97
C CYS A 240 10.57 8.37 3.62
N GLU A 241 10.14 9.59 3.93
CA GLU A 241 8.85 9.86 4.56
C GLU A 241 7.67 9.47 3.64
N LYS A 242 7.77 9.71 2.33
CA LYS A 242 6.78 9.21 1.35
C LYS A 242 6.70 7.67 1.37
N LEU A 243 7.85 7.00 1.53
CA LEU A 243 7.93 5.54 1.63
C LEU A 243 7.57 4.99 3.02
N GLY A 244 7.17 5.86 3.96
CA GLY A 244 6.73 5.46 5.30
C GLY A 244 7.88 5.16 6.26
N VAL A 245 9.09 5.63 5.96
CA VAL A 245 10.28 5.47 6.80
C VAL A 245 10.50 6.74 7.63
N PRO A 246 10.26 6.72 8.96
CA PRO A 246 10.62 7.82 9.85
C PRO A 246 12.10 8.17 9.68
N THR A 247 12.39 9.46 9.45
CA THR A 247 13.74 9.89 9.09
C THR A 247 14.23 11.07 9.92
N THR A 248 15.36 10.87 10.59
CA THR A 248 16.04 11.92 11.38
C THR A 248 17.29 12.43 10.66
N LEU A 249 17.53 13.73 10.73
CA LEU A 249 18.75 14.35 10.20
C LEU A 249 19.68 14.72 11.36
N ARG A 250 20.96 14.38 11.26
CA ARG A 250 22.00 14.76 12.24
C ARG A 250 23.21 15.35 11.53
N VAL A 251 23.86 16.31 12.17
CA VAL A 251 25.13 16.87 11.71
C VAL A 251 26.24 16.32 12.59
N THR A 252 27.20 15.61 12.00
CA THR A 252 28.37 15.09 12.69
C THR A 252 29.49 14.83 11.69
N SER A 253 30.75 14.95 12.10
CA SER A 253 31.90 14.85 11.19
C SER A 253 32.95 13.91 11.74
N ALA A 254 33.18 12.80 11.02
CA ALA A 254 34.23 11.84 11.36
C ALA A 254 35.65 12.43 11.36
N HIS A 255 35.88 13.55 10.68
CA HIS A 255 37.19 14.22 10.66
C HIS A 255 37.35 15.29 11.74
N LYS A 256 36.28 16.03 12.05
CA LYS A 256 36.32 17.19 12.96
C LYS A 256 35.81 16.89 14.38
N GLY A 257 35.09 15.79 14.56
CA GLY A 257 34.50 15.37 15.83
C GLY A 257 34.11 13.88 15.79
N PRO A 258 35.08 12.97 15.63
CA PRO A 258 34.82 11.52 15.54
C PRO A 258 34.15 10.95 16.79
N ASP A 259 34.50 11.45 17.98
CA ASP A 259 33.88 11.12 19.26
C ASP A 259 32.37 11.44 19.27
N SER A 260 32.00 12.62 18.76
CA SER A 260 30.59 12.98 18.59
C SER A 260 29.89 12.08 17.58
N THR A 261 30.55 11.68 16.48
CA THR A 261 29.98 10.72 15.52
C THR A 261 29.68 9.38 16.19
N VAL A 262 30.59 8.86 17.02
CA VAL A 262 30.38 7.63 17.78
C VAL A 262 29.19 7.77 18.72
N GLN A 263 29.12 8.86 19.49
CA GLN A 263 28.00 9.10 20.42
C GLN A 263 26.65 9.14 19.70
N VAL A 264 26.56 9.83 18.56
CA VAL A 264 25.32 9.91 17.77
C VAL A 264 24.91 8.54 17.26
N VAL A 265 25.85 7.72 16.75
CA VAL A 265 25.55 6.39 16.25
C VAL A 265 25.09 5.47 17.38
N SER A 266 25.78 5.47 18.51
CA SER A 266 25.42 4.67 19.69
C SER A 266 24.06 5.04 20.29
N GLU A 267 23.66 6.32 20.22
CA GLU A 267 22.30 6.77 20.61
C GLU A 267 21.22 5.98 19.86
N TYR A 268 21.33 5.90 18.54
CA TYR A 268 20.33 5.20 17.70
C TYR A 268 20.42 3.69 17.79
N GLU A 269 21.61 3.11 17.96
CA GLU A 269 21.74 1.67 18.23
C GLU A 269 21.10 1.28 19.57
N GLY A 270 21.14 2.18 20.56
CA GLY A 270 20.51 1.98 21.87
C GLY A 270 18.97 1.99 21.85
N HIS A 271 18.33 2.56 20.82
CA HIS A 271 16.87 2.68 20.74
C HIS A 271 16.13 1.36 20.45
N GLN A 272 16.84 0.27 20.16
CA GLN A 272 16.26 -1.05 19.81
C GLN A 272 15.30 -1.02 18.61
N GLN A 273 15.39 0.00 17.76
CA GLN A 273 14.64 0.12 16.51
C GLN A 273 15.56 -0.23 15.34
N PRO A 274 15.15 -1.12 14.40
CA PRO A 274 15.86 -1.33 13.15
C PRO A 274 16.21 0.00 12.47
N THR A 275 17.50 0.28 12.33
CA THR A 275 17.98 1.57 11.84
C THR A 275 18.84 1.36 10.59
N VAL A 276 18.67 2.22 9.59
CA VAL A 276 19.57 2.33 8.44
C VAL A 276 20.24 3.70 8.50
N PHE A 277 21.57 3.73 8.50
CA PHE A 277 22.31 4.98 8.44
C PHE A 277 22.58 5.39 6.99
N ILE A 278 22.39 6.67 6.69
CA ILE A 278 22.71 7.24 5.39
C ILE A 278 23.75 8.33 5.59
N ALA A 279 24.97 8.09 5.15
CA ALA A 279 26.10 9.01 5.30
C ALA A 279 26.20 9.95 4.09
N VAL A 280 26.09 11.25 4.35
CA VAL A 280 26.20 12.33 3.35
C VAL A 280 27.45 13.15 3.67
N ALA A 281 28.51 12.93 2.91
CA ALA A 281 29.75 13.69 3.01
C ALA A 281 30.32 13.94 1.62
N GLY A 282 30.56 15.20 1.28
CA GLY A 282 31.31 15.57 0.08
C GLY A 282 32.82 15.40 0.25
N ARG A 283 33.58 15.56 -0.84
CA ARG A 283 35.04 15.37 -0.87
C ARG A 283 35.41 13.93 -0.47
N SER A 284 36.47 13.77 0.33
CA SER A 284 36.84 12.48 0.91
C SER A 284 35.84 12.08 2.01
N ASN A 285 34.91 11.17 1.69
CA ASN A 285 33.92 10.64 2.63
C ASN A 285 34.55 9.71 3.67
N GLY A 286 34.92 10.26 4.83
CA GLY A 286 35.28 9.46 6.01
C GLY A 286 34.09 9.10 6.90
N LEU A 287 32.94 9.77 6.75
CA LEU A 287 31.78 9.60 7.62
C LEU A 287 31.16 8.22 7.47
N GLY A 288 30.86 7.80 6.24
CA GLY A 288 30.26 6.49 6.00
C GLY A 288 31.15 5.31 6.40
N PRO A 289 32.45 5.28 6.03
CA PRO A 289 33.37 4.23 6.47
C PRO A 289 33.49 4.14 7.98
N VAL A 290 33.58 5.27 8.69
CA VAL A 290 33.63 5.29 10.17
C VAL A 290 32.32 4.77 10.76
N THR A 291 31.16 5.25 10.32
CA THR A 291 29.86 4.74 10.79
C THR A 291 29.73 3.24 10.53
N SER A 292 30.17 2.74 9.37
CA SER A 292 30.14 1.32 9.04
C SER A 292 31.12 0.47 9.83
N GLY A 293 32.21 1.05 10.33
CA GLY A 293 33.19 0.34 11.15
C GLY A 293 32.78 0.21 12.61
N ILE A 294 31.87 1.07 13.09
CA ILE A 294 31.44 1.10 14.50
C ILE A 294 30.03 0.56 14.72
N SER A 295 29.19 0.49 13.68
CA SER A 295 27.80 0.03 13.77
C SER A 295 27.60 -1.32 13.07
N ALA A 296 26.70 -2.15 13.64
CA ALA A 296 26.22 -3.35 12.97
C ALA A 296 25.06 -3.08 12.01
N ALA A 297 24.49 -1.87 12.05
CA ALA A 297 23.40 -1.46 11.17
C ALA A 297 23.91 -1.20 9.73
N PRO A 298 23.04 -1.38 8.71
CA PRO A 298 23.39 -1.04 7.34
C PRO A 298 23.74 0.45 7.19
N VAL A 299 24.83 0.73 6.47
CA VAL A 299 25.30 2.09 6.17
C VAL A 299 25.34 2.30 4.67
N ILE A 300 24.64 3.34 4.21
CA ILE A 300 24.55 3.74 2.81
C ILE A 300 25.27 5.07 2.62
N ASN A 301 26.32 5.09 1.80
CA ASN A 301 26.93 6.33 1.34
C ASN A 301 26.03 6.97 0.28
N CYS A 302 25.68 8.23 0.50
CA CYS A 302 24.99 9.08 -0.49
C CYS A 302 25.73 10.42 -0.61
N PRO A 303 26.93 10.44 -1.24
CA PRO A 303 27.73 11.65 -1.34
C PRO A 303 27.04 12.71 -2.23
N PRO A 304 27.08 14.00 -1.86
CA PRO A 304 26.51 15.10 -2.65
C PRO A 304 27.45 15.46 -3.83
N ILE A 305 27.53 14.57 -4.81
CA ILE A 305 28.44 14.68 -5.94
C ILE A 305 28.06 15.85 -6.88
N THR A 306 29.08 16.60 -7.32
CA THR A 306 28.96 17.62 -8.39
C THR A 306 29.80 17.22 -9.62
N PRO A 307 29.53 17.80 -10.81
CA PRO A 307 30.30 17.52 -12.02
C PRO A 307 31.79 17.86 -11.93
N ASP A 308 32.16 18.82 -11.09
CA ASP A 308 33.52 19.36 -11.02
C ASP A 308 34.53 18.37 -10.43
N TRP A 309 34.16 17.67 -9.34
CA TRP A 309 35.06 16.80 -8.56
C TRP A 309 34.47 15.43 -8.24
N GLY A 310 33.28 15.14 -8.78
CA GLY A 310 32.54 13.92 -8.48
C GLY A 310 33.26 12.63 -8.86
N ARG A 311 34.11 12.67 -9.89
CA ARG A 311 34.83 11.51 -10.41
C ARG A 311 35.94 11.06 -9.47
N GLU A 312 36.52 12.00 -8.73
CA GLU A 312 37.55 11.79 -7.73
C GLU A 312 36.91 11.43 -6.39
N ASP A 313 35.91 12.21 -5.96
CA ASP A 313 35.29 12.09 -4.63
C ASP A 313 34.59 10.75 -4.43
N ILE A 314 33.94 10.21 -5.46
CA ILE A 314 33.20 8.93 -5.43
C ILE A 314 34.05 7.77 -4.89
N TRP A 315 35.34 7.72 -5.19
CA TRP A 315 36.21 6.61 -4.82
C TRP A 315 36.36 6.46 -3.31
N SER A 316 36.23 7.57 -2.58
CA SER A 316 36.23 7.57 -1.10
C SER A 316 35.01 6.87 -0.49
N SER A 317 33.95 6.63 -1.26
CA SER A 317 32.77 5.85 -0.84
C SER A 317 32.80 4.40 -1.35
N LEU A 318 33.57 4.11 -2.42
CA LEU A 318 33.60 2.80 -3.07
C LEU A 318 34.71 1.87 -2.58
N ARG A 319 35.92 2.38 -2.39
CA ARG A 319 37.10 1.56 -2.06
C ARG A 319 37.37 1.58 -0.56
N MET A 320 36.88 0.54 0.11
CA MET A 320 37.00 0.39 1.56
C MET A 320 38.12 -0.57 1.97
N PRO A 321 38.69 -0.41 3.18
CA PRO A 321 39.49 -1.47 3.79
C PRO A 321 38.63 -2.71 4.08
N SER A 322 39.28 -3.86 4.26
CA SER A 322 38.59 -5.12 4.59
C SER A 322 37.79 -5.01 5.89
N GLY A 323 36.60 -5.62 5.93
CA GLY A 323 35.73 -5.63 7.11
C GLY A 323 34.71 -4.49 7.16
N ILE A 324 34.71 -3.58 6.18
CA ILE A 324 33.74 -2.49 6.06
C ILE A 324 32.72 -2.82 4.97
N GLY A 325 31.44 -2.80 5.33
CA GLY A 325 30.31 -3.25 4.49
C GLY A 325 29.43 -2.13 3.94
N CYS A 326 29.90 -0.87 3.94
CA CYS A 326 29.08 0.24 3.46
C CYS A 326 28.79 0.13 1.95
N THR A 327 27.53 0.40 1.59
CA THR A 327 27.10 0.46 0.19
C THR A 327 27.16 1.91 -0.30
N THR A 328 27.11 2.13 -1.61
CA THR A 328 27.10 3.48 -2.19
C THR A 328 25.95 3.64 -3.18
N VAL A 329 25.16 4.71 -2.99
CA VAL A 329 24.03 5.08 -3.84
C VAL A 329 24.11 6.58 -4.11
N LEU A 330 24.09 7.00 -5.38
CA LEU A 330 24.39 8.41 -5.73
C LEU A 330 23.17 9.33 -5.71
N SER A 331 22.00 8.78 -6.02
CA SER A 331 20.77 9.57 -6.05
C SER A 331 20.17 9.64 -4.64
N PRO A 332 19.80 10.84 -4.14
CA PRO A 332 19.08 10.99 -2.88
C PRO A 332 17.83 10.10 -2.80
N ASN A 333 17.06 10.07 -3.89
CA ASN A 333 15.83 9.27 -3.96
C ASN A 333 16.16 7.77 -3.94
N ALA A 334 17.26 7.36 -4.61
CA ALA A 334 17.68 5.97 -4.60
C ALA A 334 18.23 5.54 -3.23
N ALA A 335 18.87 6.43 -2.47
CA ALA A 335 19.32 6.13 -1.10
C ALA A 335 18.12 5.88 -0.17
N ALA A 336 17.08 6.72 -0.29
CA ALA A 336 15.81 6.49 0.41
C ALA A 336 15.13 5.18 0.00
N LEU A 337 15.11 4.86 -1.31
CA LEU A 337 14.58 3.59 -1.81
C LEU A 337 15.37 2.39 -1.28
N ASN A 338 16.70 2.48 -1.22
CA ASN A 338 17.55 1.41 -0.71
C ASN A 338 17.32 1.18 0.79
N ALA A 339 17.22 2.25 1.59
CA ALA A 339 16.85 2.16 3.00
C ALA A 339 15.45 1.53 3.19
N ALA A 340 14.46 1.95 2.39
CA ALA A 340 13.12 1.37 2.42
C ALA A 340 13.12 -0.11 2.00
N GLN A 341 13.91 -0.51 1.00
CA GLN A 341 14.03 -1.92 0.58
C GLN A 341 14.58 -2.80 1.69
N ILE A 342 15.57 -2.30 2.45
CA ILE A 342 16.13 -3.00 3.61
C ILE A 342 15.07 -3.14 4.71
N LEU A 343 14.44 -2.03 5.12
CA LEU A 343 13.45 -2.03 6.20
C LEU A 343 12.17 -2.81 5.84
N GLY A 344 11.78 -2.79 4.56
CA GLY A 344 10.64 -3.52 4.01
C GLY A 344 10.77 -5.04 4.08
N LEU A 345 11.96 -5.59 4.38
CA LEU A 345 12.10 -7.02 4.67
C LEU A 345 11.32 -7.43 5.93
N THR A 346 11.15 -6.50 6.88
CA THR A 346 10.51 -6.75 8.18
C THR A 346 9.25 -5.91 8.43
N ASP A 347 8.94 -4.98 7.52
CA ASP A 347 7.80 -4.07 7.61
C ASP A 347 6.96 -4.15 6.33
N HIS A 348 5.75 -4.72 6.45
CA HIS A 348 4.90 -4.95 5.28
C HIS A 348 4.32 -3.66 4.70
N VAL A 349 4.21 -2.58 5.48
CA VAL A 349 3.68 -1.29 4.99
C VAL A 349 4.72 -0.63 4.07
N ILE A 350 5.98 -0.58 4.51
CA ILE A 350 7.08 -0.07 3.68
C ILE A 350 7.24 -0.92 2.41
N TRP A 351 7.19 -2.24 2.54
CA TRP A 351 7.23 -3.16 1.40
C TRP A 351 6.10 -2.91 0.40
N SER A 352 4.88 -2.69 0.91
CA SER A 352 3.70 -2.45 0.07
C SER A 352 3.78 -1.11 -0.66
N ARG A 353 4.33 -0.07 -0.03
CA ARG A 353 4.62 1.22 -0.69
C ARG A 353 5.63 1.06 -1.82
N LEU A 354 6.66 0.24 -1.65
CA LEU A 354 7.61 -0.08 -2.72
C LEU A 354 6.94 -0.80 -3.89
N LYS A 355 6.10 -1.80 -3.62
CA LYS A 355 5.33 -2.52 -4.63
C LYS A 355 4.36 -1.62 -5.40
N ALA A 356 3.62 -0.77 -4.70
CA ALA A 356 2.73 0.21 -5.32
C ALA A 356 3.50 1.22 -6.17
N LYS A 357 4.66 1.72 -5.70
CA LYS A 357 5.53 2.61 -6.49
C LYS A 357 6.01 1.94 -7.78
N GLN A 358 6.39 0.66 -7.73
CA GLN A 358 6.77 -0.12 -8.92
C GLN A 358 5.60 -0.26 -9.90
N LEU A 359 4.40 -0.57 -9.40
CA LEU A 359 3.18 -0.64 -10.20
C LEU A 359 2.91 0.71 -10.89
N ASN A 360 2.84 1.80 -10.12
CA ASN A 360 2.52 3.12 -10.64
C ASN A 360 3.54 3.58 -11.69
N THR A 361 4.84 3.34 -11.46
CA THR A 361 5.89 3.64 -12.45
C THR A 361 5.67 2.86 -13.76
N TRP A 362 5.27 1.59 -13.66
CA TRP A 362 4.97 0.78 -14.83
C TRP A 362 3.70 1.25 -15.56
N VAL A 363 2.66 1.65 -14.82
CA VAL A 363 1.42 2.21 -15.39
C VAL A 363 1.72 3.52 -16.13
N ASP A 364 2.51 4.41 -15.53
CA ASP A 364 2.90 5.69 -16.14
C ASP A 364 3.62 5.48 -17.48
N LEU A 365 4.54 4.49 -17.54
CA LEU A 365 5.22 4.12 -18.79
C LEU A 365 4.25 3.60 -19.85
N ARG A 366 3.24 2.80 -19.46
CA ARG A 366 2.23 2.27 -20.39
C ARG A 366 1.31 3.35 -20.92
N CYS A 367 0.90 4.28 -20.06
CA CYS A 367 0.12 5.43 -20.47
C CYS A 367 0.93 6.35 -21.40
N ALA A 368 2.20 6.61 -21.09
CA ALA A 368 3.08 7.42 -21.93
C ALA A 368 3.28 6.81 -23.33
N ASP A 369 3.53 5.51 -23.41
CA ASP A 369 3.67 4.77 -24.68
C ASP A 369 2.38 4.82 -25.53
N LYS A 370 1.22 4.64 -24.88
CA LYS A 370 -0.10 4.76 -25.52
C LYS A 370 -0.33 6.18 -26.06
N CYS A 371 0.01 7.22 -25.29
CA CYS A 371 -0.18 8.61 -25.71
C CYS A 371 0.69 9.02 -26.90
N ILE A 372 1.87 8.44 -27.06
CA ILE A 372 2.76 8.72 -28.21
C ILE A 372 2.34 7.93 -29.45
N SER A 373 1.70 6.78 -29.26
CA SER A 373 1.26 5.88 -30.33
C SER A 373 -0.14 6.19 -30.88
N ALA A 374 -0.92 7.04 -30.20
CA ALA A 374 -2.24 7.50 -30.59
C ALA A 374 -2.15 8.79 -31.42
#